data_AF-A0A2D6NUU3-F1
#
_entry.id   AF-A0A2D6NUU3-F1
#
_cell.length_a   1.000
_cell.length_b   1.000
_cell.length_c   1.000
_cell.angle_alpha   90.00
_cell.angle_beta   90.00
_cell.angle_gamma   90.00
#
_symmetry.space_group_name_H-M   'P 1'
#
loop_
_entity.id
_entity.type
_entity.pdbx_description
1 polymer ?
#
loop_
_entity_poly.entity_id
_entity_poly.type
_entity_poly.pdbx_seq_one_letter_code
_entity_poly.pdbx_strand_id
1 'polypeptide(L)'
;KEKLIKQVARVYNRKFSNGFLFGRPGDEAWAGTSHNQAREKKEFLGKVTNYFKKIKIAEVRLNSGDIKKGDVLQIQGNKTGIVKIKIYKIKKHPKGEITFPCKKLVRPRDQVYKIVKN
;
A
#
# COMPACT_ATOMS: atom_id res chain seq x y z
N LYS A 1 7.46 26.93 18.05
CA LYS A 1 7.50 25.56 18.61
C LYS A 1 6.34 24.65 18.13
N GLU A 2 5.17 25.18 17.77
CA GLU A 2 3.98 24.39 17.40
C GLU A 2 4.08 23.60 16.08
N LYS A 3 4.96 23.98 15.15
CA LYS A 3 5.08 23.30 13.84
C LYS A 3 5.64 21.89 13.91
N LEU A 4 6.47 21.58 14.92
CA LEU A 4 7.13 20.27 15.07
C LEU A 4 6.16 19.20 15.59
N ILE A 5 5.21 19.58 16.44
CA ILE A 5 4.28 18.65 17.10
C ILE A 5 3.32 18.01 16.08
N LYS A 6 2.88 18.76 15.06
CA LYS A 6 1.99 18.25 13.99
C LYS A 6 2.62 17.19 13.10
N GLN A 7 3.96 17.17 12.93
CA GLN A 7 4.61 16.16 12.12
C GLN A 7 4.76 14.82 12.86
N VAL A 8 5.00 14.87 14.16
CA VAL A 8 5.19 13.66 14.99
C VAL A 8 3.88 12.89 15.19
N ALA A 9 2.76 13.61 15.31
CA ALA A 9 1.41 13.01 15.45
C ALA A 9 0.97 12.17 14.25
N ARG A 10 1.61 12.32 13.07
CA ARG A 10 1.29 11.50 11.88
C ARG A 10 1.92 10.11 11.92
N VAL A 11 3.02 9.95 12.67
CA VAL A 11 3.78 8.69 12.76
C VAL A 11 3.36 7.89 13.99
N TYR A 12 3.00 8.58 15.08
CA TYR A 12 2.54 7.95 16.32
C TYR A 12 1.01 7.85 16.35
N ASN A 13 0.44 6.80 15.74
CA ASN A 13 -0.95 6.40 15.95
C ASN A 13 -1.18 5.68 17.28
N ARG A 14 -0.37 5.98 18.30
CA ARG A 14 -0.55 5.48 19.66
C ARG A 14 -0.86 6.70 20.51
N LYS A 15 -2.15 6.91 20.78
CA LYS A 15 -2.59 7.77 21.88
C LYS A 15 -1.69 7.42 23.07
N PHE A 16 -1.03 8.42 23.65
CA PHE A 16 -0.20 8.25 24.84
C PHE A 16 -1.08 7.51 25.86
N SER A 17 -0.73 6.26 26.14
CA SER A 17 -1.36 5.53 27.23
C SER A 17 -0.80 6.15 28.49
N ASN A 18 -1.59 6.98 29.17
CA ASN A 18 -1.44 7.18 30.61
C ASN A 18 -1.88 5.88 31.27
N GLY A 19 -1.04 4.85 31.16
CA GLY A 19 -1.20 3.63 31.92
C GLY A 19 -0.15 3.63 33.01
N PHE A 20 -0.62 3.50 34.24
CA PHE A 20 0.11 3.07 35.43
C PHE A 20 0.68 4.16 36.35
N LEU A 21 -0.17 4.65 37.24
CA LEU A 21 0.23 4.77 38.65
C LEU A 21 -0.78 4.19 39.65
N PHE A 22 -2.06 3.97 39.29
CA PHE A 22 -3.04 3.41 40.24
C PHE A 22 -4.10 2.51 39.57
N GLY A 23 -4.20 1.26 40.01
CA GLY A 23 -5.41 0.42 39.93
C GLY A 23 -5.55 -0.49 38.69
N ARG A 24 -5.88 -1.77 38.95
CA ARG A 24 -6.26 -2.76 37.93
C ARG A 24 -7.43 -2.24 37.08
N PRO A 25 -7.38 -2.32 35.74
CA PRO A 25 -8.56 -2.03 34.94
C PRO A 25 -9.56 -3.19 35.06
N GLY A 26 -10.82 -2.85 35.33
CA GLY A 26 -11.96 -3.74 35.10
C GLY A 26 -12.18 -3.98 33.60
N ASP A 27 -13.05 -4.94 33.29
CA ASP A 27 -13.34 -5.46 31.94
C ASP A 27 -13.79 -4.42 30.88
N GLU A 28 -13.96 -3.14 31.25
CA GLU A 28 -14.32 -2.04 30.34
C GLU A 28 -13.13 -1.42 29.58
N ALA A 29 -11.88 -1.79 29.91
CA ALA A 29 -10.68 -1.27 29.23
C ALA A 29 -10.37 -1.95 27.89
N TRP A 30 -11.28 -2.79 27.37
CA TRP A 30 -11.22 -3.19 25.97
C TRP A 30 -11.69 -2.04 25.11
N ALA A 31 -10.71 -1.31 24.56
CA ALA A 31 -10.90 -0.30 23.52
C ALA A 31 -11.88 -0.82 22.46
N GLY A 32 -13.14 -0.38 22.56
CA GLY A 32 -14.26 -0.75 21.72
C GLY A 32 -14.18 -0.20 20.30
N THR A 33 -13.03 -0.30 19.65
CA THR A 33 -12.91 -0.03 18.22
C THR A 33 -12.05 -1.10 17.57
N SER A 34 -12.64 -2.29 17.39
CA SER A 34 -12.17 -3.37 16.50
C SER A 34 -12.34 -3.01 15.01
N HIS A 35 -12.21 -1.74 14.66
CA HIS A 35 -12.41 -1.28 13.29
C HIS A 35 -11.15 -0.53 12.86
N ASN A 36 -10.38 -1.21 12.00
CA ASN A 36 -9.26 -0.69 11.25
C ASN A 36 -9.46 0.80 10.91
N GLN A 37 -8.84 1.72 11.67
CA GLN A 37 -8.75 3.15 11.33
C GLN A 37 -7.79 3.40 10.14
N ALA A 38 -7.59 2.39 9.29
CA ALA A 38 -6.79 2.51 8.09
C ALA A 38 -7.65 3.23 7.04
N ARG A 39 -7.33 4.50 6.78
CA ARG A 39 -7.97 5.33 5.73
C ARG A 39 -7.79 4.77 4.31
N GLU A 40 -6.93 3.78 4.13
CA GLU A 40 -6.57 3.17 2.84
C GLU A 40 -6.51 1.64 2.99
N LYS A 41 -7.33 0.92 2.22
CA LYS A 41 -7.29 -0.54 2.10
C LYS A 41 -6.33 -0.92 0.99
N LYS A 42 -5.45 -1.89 1.24
CA LYS A 42 -4.53 -2.45 0.24
C LYS A 42 -5.05 -3.80 -0.22
N GLU A 43 -5.40 -3.91 -1.49
CA GLU A 43 -5.83 -5.17 -2.08
C GLU A 43 -4.66 -5.79 -2.86
N PHE A 44 -4.31 -7.03 -2.55
CA PHE A 44 -3.26 -7.74 -3.27
C PHE A 44 -3.77 -8.11 -4.67
N LEU A 45 -3.04 -7.68 -5.69
CA LEU A 45 -3.42 -7.91 -7.08
C LEU A 45 -2.57 -8.99 -7.75
N GLY A 46 -1.29 -9.11 -7.38
CA GLY A 46 -0.39 -10.09 -7.97
C GLY A 46 1.08 -9.74 -7.82
N LYS A 47 1.90 -10.22 -8.76
CA LYS A 47 3.38 -10.07 -8.73
C LYS A 47 3.93 -9.59 -10.06
N VAL A 48 5.00 -8.81 -10.00
CA VAL A 48 5.78 -8.40 -11.18
C VAL A 48 6.46 -9.64 -11.78
N THR A 49 6.25 -9.89 -13.06
CA THR A 49 6.93 -10.97 -13.80
C THR A 49 8.19 -10.44 -14.47
N ASN A 50 8.10 -9.27 -15.10
CA ASN A 50 9.20 -8.70 -15.87
C ASN A 50 9.22 -7.16 -15.82
N TYR A 51 10.39 -6.57 -16.10
CA TYR A 51 10.56 -5.13 -16.24
C TYR A 51 11.44 -4.78 -17.43
N PHE A 52 10.83 -4.18 -18.45
CA PHE A 52 11.51 -3.75 -19.67
C PHE A 52 12.21 -2.40 -19.46
N LYS A 53 13.49 -2.44 -19.04
CA LYS A 53 14.28 -1.24 -18.70
C LYS A 53 14.38 -0.21 -19.84
N LYS A 54 14.54 -0.64 -21.09
CA LYS A 54 14.70 0.26 -22.26
C LYS A 54 13.48 1.15 -22.49
N ILE A 55 12.28 0.56 -22.39
CA ILE A 55 11.00 1.23 -22.63
C ILE A 55 10.28 1.66 -21.34
N LYS A 56 10.86 1.36 -20.17
CA LYS A 56 10.33 1.66 -18.82
C LYS A 56 8.92 1.11 -18.62
N ILE A 57 8.71 -0.16 -18.97
CA ILE A 57 7.42 -0.84 -18.87
C ILE A 57 7.52 -1.99 -17.87
N ALA A 58 6.58 -2.06 -16.95
CA ALA A 58 6.44 -3.17 -16.01
C ALA A 58 5.38 -4.15 -16.51
N GLU A 59 5.69 -5.43 -16.42
CA GLU A 59 4.79 -6.54 -16.69
C GLU A 59 4.43 -7.22 -15.38
N VAL A 60 3.13 -7.36 -15.13
CA VAL A 60 2.59 -7.88 -13.88
C VAL A 60 1.60 -8.98 -14.21
N ARG A 61 1.74 -10.12 -13.54
CA ARG A 61 0.73 -11.17 -13.58
C ARG A 61 -0.28 -10.92 -12.47
N LEU A 62 -1.55 -10.78 -12.84
CA LEU A 62 -2.62 -10.63 -11.88
C LEU A 62 -3.04 -12.01 -11.36
N ASN A 63 -3.12 -12.12 -10.04
CA ASN A 63 -3.67 -13.27 -9.34
C ASN A 63 -5.16 -13.05 -9.02
N SER A 64 -5.53 -11.80 -8.72
CA SER A 64 -6.89 -11.45 -8.31
C SER A 64 -7.18 -9.97 -8.57
N GLY A 65 -8.42 -9.67 -8.96
CA GLY A 65 -8.91 -8.29 -9.11
C GLY A 65 -8.58 -7.63 -10.44
N ASP A 66 -9.25 -6.50 -10.68
CA ASP A 66 -9.13 -5.70 -11.90
C ASP A 66 -8.47 -4.35 -11.64
N ILE A 67 -7.69 -3.91 -12.63
CA ILE A 67 -7.10 -2.57 -12.67
C ILE A 67 -7.75 -1.76 -13.78
N LYS A 68 -8.14 -0.54 -13.44
CA LYS A 68 -8.68 0.46 -14.36
C LYS A 68 -7.73 1.64 -14.47
N LYS A 69 -7.89 2.42 -15.54
CA LYS A 69 -7.18 3.69 -15.70
C LYS A 69 -7.59 4.64 -14.58
N GLY A 70 -6.62 5.29 -13.94
CA GLY A 70 -6.83 6.19 -12.80
C GLY A 70 -6.55 5.55 -11.44
N ASP A 71 -6.51 4.21 -11.36
CA ASP A 71 -6.20 3.50 -10.12
C ASP A 71 -4.77 3.78 -9.63
N VAL A 72 -4.60 3.76 -8.31
CA VAL A 72 -3.29 3.89 -7.67
C VAL A 72 -2.80 2.50 -7.28
N LEU A 73 -1.69 2.10 -7.87
CA LEU A 73 -0.98 0.88 -7.52
C LEU A 73 0.20 1.19 -6.59
N GLN A 74 0.49 0.23 -5.74
CA GLN A 74 1.66 0.20 -4.90
C GLN A 74 2.44 -1.09 -5.14
N ILE A 75 3.64 -0.95 -5.65
CA ILE A 75 4.58 -2.05 -5.85
C ILE A 75 5.53 -2.07 -4.67
N GLN A 76 5.72 -3.24 -4.07
CA GLN A 76 6.57 -3.45 -2.91
C GLN A 76 7.55 -4.60 -3.19
N GLY A 77 8.83 -4.35 -2.94
CA GLY A 77 9.87 -5.36 -3.10
C GLY A 77 11.02 -5.11 -2.15
N ASN A 78 11.70 -6.18 -1.72
CA ASN A 78 12.80 -6.09 -0.75
C ASN A 78 13.93 -5.16 -1.21
N LYS A 79 14.27 -5.17 -2.50
CA LYS A 79 15.33 -4.32 -3.08
C LYS A 79 14.80 -3.06 -3.75
N THR A 80 13.54 -3.06 -4.15
CA THR A 80 12.90 -1.95 -4.88
C THR A 80 12.31 -0.90 -3.93
N GLY A 81 12.00 -1.32 -2.70
CA GLY A 81 11.29 -0.51 -1.72
C GLY A 81 9.81 -0.38 -2.09
N ILE A 82 9.22 0.78 -1.78
CA ILE A 82 7.81 1.08 -2.01
C ILE A 82 7.68 2.07 -3.17
N VAL A 83 6.94 1.66 -4.20
CA VAL A 83 6.70 2.45 -5.40
C VAL A 83 5.19 2.64 -5.58
N LYS A 84 4.70 3.86 -5.34
CA LYS A 84 3.32 4.26 -5.65
C LYS A 84 3.24 4.85 -7.06
N ILE A 85 2.33 4.34 -7.87
CA ILE A 85 2.13 4.74 -9.27
C ILE A 85 0.64 4.90 -9.54
N LYS A 86 0.28 5.96 -10.24
CA LYS A 86 -1.06 6.13 -10.82
C LYS A 86 -1.07 5.57 -12.24
N ILE A 87 -2.03 4.71 -12.56
CA ILE A 87 -2.14 4.06 -13.86
C ILE A 87 -2.76 5.02 -14.87
N TYR A 88 -1.99 5.41 -15.89
CA TYR A 88 -2.50 6.22 -17.01
C TYR A 88 -2.78 5.41 -18.26
N LYS A 89 -2.01 4.35 -18.50
CA LYS A 89 -2.15 3.46 -19.65
C LYS A 89 -1.93 2.02 -19.18
N ILE A 90 -2.83 1.13 -19.57
CA ILE A 90 -2.76 -0.29 -19.27
C ILE A 90 -3.04 -1.07 -20.55
N LYS A 91 -2.27 -2.12 -20.78
CA LYS A 91 -2.58 -3.14 -21.78
C LYS A 91 -2.84 -4.45 -21.04
N LYS A 92 -3.97 -5.08 -21.31
CA LYS A 92 -4.32 -6.41 -20.79
C LYS A 92 -3.95 -7.46 -21.85
N HIS A 93 -3.36 -8.55 -21.41
CA HIS A 93 -3.04 -9.70 -22.25
C HIS A 93 -3.97 -10.88 -21.90
N PRO A 94 -4.24 -11.79 -22.84
CA PRO A 94 -5.22 -12.86 -22.66
C PRO A 94 -4.91 -13.85 -21.52
N LYS A 95 -3.64 -13.93 -21.06
CA LYS A 95 -3.21 -14.81 -19.96
C LYS A 95 -3.31 -14.19 -18.55
N GLY A 96 -4.03 -13.07 -18.40
CA GLY A 96 -4.13 -12.36 -17.11
C GLY A 96 -2.89 -11.54 -16.75
N GLU A 97 -2.02 -11.31 -17.73
CA GLU A 97 -0.86 -10.42 -17.62
C GLU A 97 -1.26 -9.01 -18.03
N ILE A 98 -0.70 -8.03 -17.33
CA ILE A 98 -0.91 -6.63 -17.62
C ILE A 98 0.41 -5.90 -17.74
N THR A 99 0.39 -4.89 -18.58
CA THR A 99 1.58 -4.15 -18.93
C THR A 99 1.29 -2.65 -18.82
N PHE A 100 2.10 -1.94 -18.05
CA PHE A 100 1.94 -0.50 -17.83
C PHE A 100 3.28 0.24 -17.75
N PRO A 101 3.33 1.53 -18.13
CA PRO A 101 4.54 2.33 -18.04
C PRO A 101 4.88 2.63 -16.57
N CYS A 102 6.13 2.36 -16.19
CA CYS A 102 6.65 2.53 -14.84
C CYS A 102 8.06 3.15 -14.90
N LYS A 103 8.16 4.44 -14.53
CA LYS A 103 9.42 5.20 -14.55
C LYS A 103 10.45 4.68 -13.53
N LYS A 104 9.98 4.16 -12.40
CA LYS A 104 10.85 3.56 -11.38
C LYS A 104 11.19 2.13 -11.77
N LEU A 105 12.43 1.73 -11.49
CA LEU A 105 12.87 0.37 -11.75
C LEU A 105 12.17 -0.57 -10.77
N VAL A 106 11.39 -1.51 -11.28
CA VAL A 106 10.79 -2.60 -10.49
C VAL A 106 11.46 -3.91 -10.85
N ARG A 107 11.44 -4.86 -9.91
CA ARG A 107 12.14 -6.13 -10.07
C ARG A 107 11.12 -7.27 -10.18
N PRO A 108 11.47 -8.35 -10.88
CA PRO A 108 10.69 -9.58 -10.86
C PRO A 108 10.45 -10.03 -9.42
N ARG A 109 9.25 -10.55 -9.14
CA ARG A 109 8.75 -11.01 -7.83
C ARG A 109 8.33 -9.90 -6.85
N ASP A 110 8.43 -8.62 -7.23
CA ASP A 110 7.84 -7.55 -6.43
C ASP A 110 6.30 -7.72 -6.35
N GLN A 111 5.73 -7.49 -5.16
CA GLN A 111 4.31 -7.61 -4.89
C GLN A 111 3.56 -6.35 -5.33
N VAL A 112 2.38 -6.52 -5.93
CA VAL A 112 1.57 -5.42 -6.45
C VAL A 112 0.26 -5.34 -5.69
N TYR A 113 -0.04 -4.16 -5.16
CA TYR A 113 -1.24 -3.85 -4.40
C TYR A 113 -2.03 -2.72 -5.05
N LYS A 114 -3.36 -2.79 -5.02
CA LYS A 114 -4.26 -1.67 -5.28
C LYS A 114 -4.48 -0.89 -4.01
N ILE A 115 -4.40 0.43 -4.05
CA ILE A 115 -4.82 1.28 -2.94
C ILE A 115 -6.27 1.72 -3.22
N VAL A 116 -7.19 1.27 -2.38
CA VAL A 116 -8.60 1.66 -2.39
C VAL A 116 -8.85 2.55 -1.17
N LYS A 117 -9.43 3.74 -1.39
CA LYS A 117 -9.90 4.59 -0.28
C LYS A 117 -11.24 4.05 0.20
N ASN A 118 -11.39 3.90 1.52
CA ASN A 118 -12.70 3.67 2.14
C ASN A 118 -13.56 4.93 2.05
#